data_AF-A0A4S9WNC9-F1
#
_entry.id   AF-A0A4S9WNC9-F1
#
_cell.length_a   1.000
_cell.length_b   1.000
_cell.length_c   1.000
_cell.angle_alpha   90.00
_cell.angle_beta   90.00
_cell.angle_gamma   90.00
#
_symmetry.space_group_name_H-M   'P 1'
#
loop_
_entity.id
_entity.type
_entity.pdbx_description
1 polymer ?
#
loop_
_entity_poly.entity_id
_entity_poly.type
_entity_poly.pdbx_seq_one_letter_code
_entity_poly.pdbx_strand_id
1 'polypeptide(L)'
;MTTFDPTNIDLTTASPRDIICYLQLGKNEYNGHLPARISAVFVMLVVSTLGTAFPYIGKQFPRLRIPTVMYLFARYFGSGVIVSTAFIHLLDPAYQNIGPNSCVGMTGNWAMYSWTPAIMLASCMCIFVVDVVAQKYVADRYGLDLHTDVEGIITGSAPSTTTMSSESRQKTDEEKALDTEKAEKVAFAQQFAAFLILEFGIIWHSIFIGLNFGVAGSEWSTLYIVLMFHQGFEGLGIGARMSMIPFPVKYRNWLPWLCIAGYGVTTPISMAVGLGLRTTYNSGSYESLLIVGVFDAISAGILVYNGLVELLARDFLFEPQTKSNRRLTFMMVCVFLGAMLMCIVGEWA
;
A
#
# COMPACT_ATOMS: atom_id res chain seq x y z
N MET A 1 -11.00 18.36 -32.16
CA MET A 1 -9.59 18.50 -31.72
C MET A 1 -8.74 18.26 -32.95
N THR A 2 -8.15 19.32 -33.49
CA THR A 2 -7.19 19.23 -34.60
C THR A 2 -6.01 18.39 -34.12
N THR A 3 -5.69 17.31 -34.83
CA THR A 3 -4.52 16.47 -34.58
C THR A 3 -3.27 17.33 -34.63
N PHE A 4 -2.59 17.49 -33.50
CA PHE A 4 -1.30 18.17 -33.41
C PHE A 4 -0.33 17.52 -34.40
N ASP A 5 0.15 18.29 -35.38
CA ASP A 5 1.17 17.85 -36.33
C ASP A 5 2.55 18.35 -35.85
N PRO A 6 3.38 17.48 -35.28
CA PRO A 6 4.69 17.88 -34.77
C PRO A 6 5.69 18.26 -35.88
N THR A 7 5.37 17.98 -37.14
CA THR A 7 6.26 18.29 -38.29
C THR A 7 5.96 19.65 -38.90
N ASN A 8 4.85 20.28 -38.53
CA ASN A 8 4.44 21.60 -39.01
C ASN A 8 3.77 22.39 -37.87
N ILE A 9 4.62 22.91 -36.97
CA ILE A 9 4.18 23.62 -35.76
C ILE A 9 4.24 25.12 -36.01
N ASP A 10 3.09 25.79 -35.95
CA ASP A 10 3.02 27.24 -35.78
C ASP A 10 3.07 27.58 -34.28
N LEU A 11 4.21 28.13 -33.85
CA LEU A 11 4.46 28.48 -32.44
C LEU A 11 3.52 29.57 -31.89
N THR A 12 2.77 30.26 -32.75
CA THR A 12 1.79 31.27 -32.33
C THR A 12 0.42 30.69 -32.02
N THR A 13 0.13 29.47 -32.48
CA THR A 13 -1.17 28.80 -32.30
C THR A 13 -1.06 27.45 -31.58
N ALA A 14 0.12 26.84 -31.56
CA ALA A 14 0.39 25.59 -30.87
C ALA A 14 0.35 25.77 -29.35
N SER A 15 -0.27 24.81 -28.65
CA SER A 15 -0.29 24.85 -27.19
C SER A 15 1.12 24.53 -26.65
N PRO A 16 1.64 25.30 -25.67
CA PRO A 16 2.91 24.98 -25.03
C PRO A 16 2.92 23.58 -24.42
N ARG A 17 1.75 23.10 -24.00
CA ARG A 17 1.55 21.73 -23.49
C ARG A 17 1.90 20.68 -24.53
N ASP A 18 1.33 20.80 -25.72
CA ASP A 18 1.55 19.80 -26.77
C ASP A 18 3.01 19.78 -27.22
N ILE A 19 3.68 20.93 -27.25
CA ILE A 19 5.10 21.02 -27.59
C ILE A 19 5.97 20.36 -26.50
N ILE A 20 5.82 20.76 -25.23
CA ILE A 20 6.65 20.24 -24.14
C ILE A 20 6.42 18.73 -23.96
N CYS A 21 5.16 18.29 -23.99
CA CYS A 21 4.84 16.88 -23.88
C CYS A 21 5.30 16.08 -25.07
N TYR A 22 5.23 16.64 -26.29
CA TYR A 22 5.75 15.95 -27.47
C TYR A 22 7.28 15.79 -27.39
N LEU A 23 8.01 16.81 -26.93
CA LEU A 23 9.46 16.74 -26.75
C LEU A 23 9.88 15.75 -25.66
N GLN A 24 9.05 15.57 -24.63
CA GLN A 24 9.24 14.57 -23.58
C GLN A 24 8.50 13.25 -23.85
N LEU A 25 7.78 13.13 -24.99
CA LEU A 25 7.00 11.96 -25.33
C LEU A 25 7.98 10.83 -25.66
N GLY A 26 8.17 9.91 -24.73
CA GLY A 26 8.79 8.62 -25.03
C GLY A 26 8.03 7.97 -26.19
N LYS A 27 8.77 7.44 -27.17
CA LYS A 27 8.15 6.52 -28.14
C LYS A 27 7.81 5.24 -27.40
N ASN A 28 6.89 4.45 -27.94
CA ASN A 28 6.71 3.09 -27.44
C ASN A 28 8.03 2.32 -27.61
N GLU A 29 8.66 1.94 -26.50
CA GLU A 29 10.01 1.38 -26.47
C GLU A 29 10.04 -0.15 -26.66
N TYR A 30 8.89 -0.77 -26.90
CA TYR A 30 8.76 -2.21 -27.03
C TYR A 30 9.77 -2.77 -28.05
N ASN A 31 10.71 -3.58 -27.55
CA ASN A 31 11.84 -4.11 -28.33
C ASN A 31 11.67 -5.58 -28.76
N GLY A 32 10.51 -6.21 -28.53
CA GLY A 32 10.26 -7.62 -28.87
C GLY A 32 10.30 -8.58 -27.68
N HIS A 33 10.95 -9.73 -27.83
CA HIS A 33 11.04 -10.80 -26.81
C HIS A 33 9.70 -11.36 -26.31
N LEU A 34 8.73 -11.51 -27.21
CA LEU A 34 7.36 -11.92 -26.87
C LEU A 34 7.30 -13.24 -26.04
N PRO A 35 8.02 -14.32 -26.37
CA PRO A 35 7.98 -15.55 -25.57
C PRO A 35 8.48 -15.36 -24.13
N ALA A 36 9.55 -14.57 -23.95
CA ALA A 36 10.11 -14.29 -22.63
C ALA A 36 9.14 -13.44 -21.79
N ARG A 37 8.50 -12.44 -22.40
CA ARG A 37 7.48 -11.61 -21.75
C ARG A 37 6.25 -12.41 -21.33
N ILE A 38 5.79 -13.34 -22.18
CA ILE A 38 4.71 -14.26 -21.83
C ILE A 38 5.13 -15.13 -20.64
N SER A 39 6.35 -15.66 -20.64
CA SER A 39 6.85 -16.46 -19.51
C SER A 39 6.91 -15.67 -18.20
N ALA A 40 7.30 -14.38 -18.27
CA ALA A 40 7.37 -13.49 -17.12
C ALA A 40 6.01 -13.30 -16.43
N VAL A 41 4.89 -13.29 -17.17
CA VAL A 41 3.54 -13.22 -16.60
C VAL A 41 3.28 -14.39 -15.65
N PHE A 42 3.63 -15.61 -16.05
CA PHE A 42 3.43 -16.80 -15.23
C PHE A 42 4.39 -16.85 -14.04
N VAL A 43 5.64 -16.43 -14.23
CA VAL A 43 6.61 -16.37 -13.14
C VAL A 43 6.17 -15.35 -12.09
N MET A 44 5.72 -14.16 -12.51
CA MET A 44 5.22 -13.13 -11.60
C MET A 44 3.99 -13.61 -10.83
N LEU A 45 3.07 -14.34 -11.48
CA LEU A 45 1.92 -14.94 -10.79
C LEU A 45 2.34 -15.90 -9.67
N VAL A 46 3.35 -16.74 -9.93
CA VAL A 46 3.86 -17.69 -8.93
C VAL A 46 4.55 -16.93 -7.80
N VAL A 47 5.43 -15.97 -8.12
CA VAL A 47 6.19 -15.22 -7.11
C VAL A 47 5.28 -14.37 -6.22
N SER A 48 4.34 -13.62 -6.80
CA SER A 48 3.39 -12.80 -6.04
C SER A 48 2.50 -13.65 -5.13
N THR A 49 1.96 -14.76 -5.65
CA THR A 49 1.10 -15.67 -4.88
C THR A 49 1.87 -16.34 -3.75
N LEU A 50 3.09 -16.84 -4.01
CA LEU A 50 3.91 -17.48 -2.98
C LEU A 50 4.37 -16.48 -1.91
N GLY A 51 4.75 -15.26 -2.31
CA GLY A 51 5.15 -14.20 -1.38
C GLY A 51 4.04 -13.88 -0.37
N THR A 52 2.81 -13.72 -0.84
CA THR A 52 1.65 -13.40 0.02
C THR A 52 1.11 -14.62 0.77
N ALA A 53 1.15 -15.80 0.17
CA ALA A 53 0.66 -17.02 0.83
C ALA A 53 1.59 -17.52 1.94
N PHE A 54 2.91 -17.31 1.81
CA PHE A 54 3.90 -17.87 2.74
C PHE A 54 3.67 -17.48 4.22
N PRO A 55 3.51 -16.20 4.59
CA PRO A 55 3.28 -15.82 5.99
C PRO A 55 1.92 -16.31 6.51
N TYR A 56 0.89 -16.32 5.66
CA TYR A 56 -0.45 -16.79 6.00
C TYR A 56 -0.46 -18.30 6.30
N ILE A 57 0.09 -19.11 5.38
CA ILE A 57 0.22 -20.57 5.55
C ILE A 57 1.06 -20.87 6.80
N GLY A 58 2.15 -20.13 7.01
CA GLY A 58 3.04 -20.32 8.15
C GLY A 58 2.37 -20.16 9.51
N LYS A 59 1.38 -19.28 9.61
CA LYS A 59 0.57 -19.12 10.83
C LYS A 59 -0.56 -20.16 10.93
N GLN A 60 -1.23 -20.45 9.82
CA GLN A 60 -2.46 -21.23 9.81
C GLN A 60 -2.22 -22.75 9.88
N PHE A 61 -1.06 -23.23 9.44
CA PHE A 61 -0.71 -24.65 9.43
C PHE A 61 0.45 -24.98 10.39
N PRO A 62 0.17 -25.15 11.71
CA PRO A 62 1.21 -25.46 12.70
C PRO A 62 1.92 -26.81 12.44
N ARG A 63 1.33 -27.70 11.62
CA ARG A 63 1.96 -28.95 11.17
C ARG A 63 3.20 -28.73 10.30
N LEU A 64 3.32 -27.58 9.62
CA LEU A 64 4.48 -27.24 8.80
C LEU A 64 5.73 -26.90 9.64
N ARG A 65 5.61 -26.80 10.97
CA ARG A 65 6.71 -26.52 11.92
C ARG A 65 7.61 -25.35 11.49
N ILE A 66 7.03 -24.29 10.93
CA ILE A 66 7.82 -23.10 10.55
C ILE A 66 8.35 -22.44 11.84
N PRO A 67 9.66 -22.20 11.96
CA PRO A 67 10.24 -21.56 13.13
C PRO A 67 9.63 -20.17 13.33
N THR A 68 9.29 -19.81 14.56
CA THR A 68 8.76 -18.47 14.91
C THR A 68 9.66 -17.35 14.42
N VAL A 69 10.98 -17.58 14.36
CA VAL A 69 11.96 -16.62 13.83
C VAL A 69 11.69 -16.27 12.36
N MET A 70 11.33 -17.24 11.52
CA MET A 70 11.04 -17.01 10.10
C MET A 70 9.76 -16.21 9.90
N TYR A 71 8.73 -16.50 10.71
CA TYR A 71 7.48 -15.72 10.69
C TYR A 71 7.71 -14.27 11.14
N LEU A 72 8.46 -14.08 12.23
CA LEU A 72 8.79 -12.73 12.70
C LEU A 72 9.64 -11.98 11.68
N PHE A 73 10.63 -12.64 11.07
CA PHE A 73 11.39 -12.08 9.97
C PHE A 73 10.46 -11.56 8.87
N ALA A 74 9.57 -12.39 8.34
CA ALA A 74 8.66 -12.02 7.27
C ALA A 74 7.76 -10.82 7.63
N ARG A 75 7.26 -10.79 8.88
CA ARG A 75 6.45 -9.68 9.38
C ARG A 75 7.19 -8.35 9.39
N TYR A 76 8.33 -8.29 10.08
CA TYR A 76 9.04 -7.03 10.27
C TYR A 76 9.80 -6.60 9.02
N PHE A 77 10.35 -7.54 8.26
CA PHE A 77 10.89 -7.28 6.93
C PHE A 77 9.82 -6.65 6.03
N GLY A 78 8.63 -7.26 5.98
CA GLY A 78 7.50 -6.76 5.20
C GLY A 78 7.05 -5.35 5.61
N SER A 79 7.11 -5.00 6.90
CA SER A 79 6.83 -3.63 7.35
C SER A 79 7.84 -2.62 6.78
N GLY A 80 9.13 -2.97 6.78
CA GLY A 80 10.16 -2.15 6.16
C GLY A 80 9.97 -1.99 4.65
N VAL A 81 9.59 -3.08 3.97
CA VAL A 81 9.27 -3.08 2.54
C VAL A 81 8.14 -2.10 2.24
N ILE A 82 6.99 -2.23 2.92
CA ILE A 82 5.81 -1.34 2.69
C ILE A 82 6.17 0.14 2.88
N VAL A 83 6.96 0.46 3.91
CA VAL A 83 7.41 1.84 4.16
C VAL A 83 8.29 2.33 3.01
N SER A 84 9.26 1.52 2.56
CA SER A 84 10.13 1.88 1.44
C SER A 84 9.35 1.98 0.12
N THR A 85 8.39 1.08 -0.14
CA THR A 85 7.49 1.16 -1.30
C THR A 85 6.78 2.52 -1.34
N ALA A 86 6.28 3.00 -0.20
CA ALA A 86 5.59 4.29 -0.11
C ALA A 86 6.44 5.48 -0.60
N PHE A 87 7.73 5.50 -0.26
CA PHE A 87 8.61 6.62 -0.58
C PHE A 87 9.35 6.44 -1.92
N ILE A 88 9.93 5.27 -2.16
CA ILE A 88 10.81 5.03 -3.30
C ILE A 88 10.02 4.58 -4.53
N HIS A 89 8.99 3.76 -4.34
CA HIS A 89 8.29 3.14 -5.48
C HIS A 89 6.95 3.80 -5.79
N LEU A 90 6.43 4.64 -4.91
CA LEU A 90 5.18 5.38 -5.13
C LEU A 90 5.44 6.88 -5.22
N LEU A 91 6.03 7.46 -4.18
CA LEU A 91 6.21 8.91 -4.13
C LEU A 91 7.20 9.41 -5.20
N ASP A 92 8.34 8.72 -5.40
CA ASP A 92 9.32 9.14 -6.40
C ASP A 92 8.77 9.06 -7.85
N PRO A 93 8.16 7.95 -8.32
CA PRO A 93 7.48 7.94 -9.61
C PRO A 93 6.37 8.99 -9.73
N ALA A 94 5.64 9.30 -8.65
CA ALA A 94 4.68 10.39 -8.67
C ALA A 94 5.34 11.76 -8.94
N TYR A 95 6.56 12.01 -8.44
CA TYR A 95 7.34 13.20 -8.80
C TYR A 95 7.82 13.16 -10.25
N GLN A 96 8.24 12.00 -10.75
CA GLN A 96 8.65 11.85 -12.15
C GLN A 96 7.48 12.10 -13.12
N ASN A 97 6.26 11.73 -12.73
CA ASN A 97 5.07 11.80 -13.57
C ASN A 97 4.35 13.17 -13.52
N ILE A 98 4.13 13.75 -12.33
CA ILE A 98 3.36 15.01 -12.16
C ILE A 98 4.13 16.12 -11.44
N GLY A 99 5.39 15.89 -11.08
CA GLY A 99 6.26 16.89 -10.44
C GLY A 99 6.71 17.99 -11.41
N PRO A 100 7.37 19.04 -10.91
CA PRO A 100 7.66 20.27 -11.67
C PRO A 100 8.56 20.05 -12.91
N ASN A 101 9.34 18.97 -12.94
CA ASN A 101 10.23 18.62 -14.06
C ASN A 101 9.56 17.70 -15.10
N SER A 102 8.35 17.21 -14.84
CA SER A 102 7.61 16.37 -15.78
C SER A 102 6.87 17.24 -16.81
N CYS A 103 6.42 16.64 -17.92
CA CYS A 103 5.60 17.41 -18.86
C CYS A 103 4.35 17.96 -18.18
N VAL A 104 3.70 17.15 -17.34
CA VAL A 104 2.50 17.58 -16.63
C VAL A 104 2.82 18.77 -15.74
N GLY A 105 3.92 18.73 -14.98
CA GLY A 105 4.34 19.85 -14.14
C GLY A 105 4.66 21.11 -14.94
N MET A 106 5.42 20.98 -16.02
CA MET A 106 5.84 22.11 -16.86
C MET A 106 4.69 22.76 -17.65
N THR A 107 3.48 22.19 -17.60
CA THR A 107 2.35 22.62 -18.42
C THR A 107 1.11 22.87 -17.56
N GLY A 108 0.38 23.96 -17.87
CA GLY A 108 -0.76 24.38 -17.05
C GLY A 108 -0.34 24.85 -15.65
N ASN A 109 -1.24 24.69 -14.67
CA ASN A 109 -1.04 25.19 -13.31
C ASN A 109 -0.35 24.19 -12.37
N TRP A 110 0.19 23.08 -12.90
CA TRP A 110 0.84 22.04 -12.11
C TRP A 110 2.20 22.48 -11.55
N ALA A 111 2.97 23.33 -12.25
CA ALA A 111 4.23 23.87 -11.72
C ALA A 111 4.07 24.84 -10.55
N MET A 112 2.87 25.42 -10.35
CA MET A 112 2.69 26.49 -9.36
C MET A 112 2.66 25.99 -7.91
N TYR A 113 2.42 24.69 -7.70
CA TYR A 113 2.28 24.11 -6.39
C TYR A 113 2.87 22.71 -6.34
N SER A 114 3.31 22.28 -5.16
CA SER A 114 3.84 20.92 -4.96
C SER A 114 2.69 19.92 -4.87
N TRP A 115 2.06 19.60 -6.01
CA TRP A 115 0.89 18.72 -6.08
C TRP A 115 1.19 17.31 -5.60
N THR A 116 2.35 16.73 -5.95
CA THR A 116 2.75 15.38 -5.51
C THR A 116 2.67 15.21 -3.98
N PRO A 117 3.41 15.99 -3.16
CA PRO A 117 3.33 15.85 -1.70
C PRO A 117 1.99 16.34 -1.14
N ALA A 118 1.29 17.26 -1.80
CA ALA A 118 -0.03 17.70 -1.36
C ALA A 118 -1.10 16.61 -1.50
N ILE A 119 -1.11 15.87 -2.61
CA ILE A 119 -2.00 14.73 -2.82
C ILE A 119 -1.66 13.60 -1.86
N MET A 120 -0.37 13.31 -1.67
CA MET A 120 0.10 12.34 -0.67
C MET A 120 -0.38 12.71 0.74
N LEU A 121 -0.20 13.98 1.15
CA LEU A 121 -0.64 14.47 2.45
C LEU A 121 -2.17 14.41 2.58
N ALA A 122 -2.92 14.84 1.56
CA ALA A 122 -4.37 14.77 1.57
C ALA A 122 -4.86 13.33 1.73
N SER A 123 -4.26 12.39 1.00
CA SER A 123 -4.53 10.96 1.13
C SER A 123 -4.24 10.44 2.55
N CYS A 124 -3.07 10.77 3.11
CA CYS A 124 -2.69 10.41 4.48
C CYS A 124 -3.70 10.95 5.51
N MET A 125 -4.10 12.22 5.39
CA MET A 125 -5.09 12.85 6.27
C MET A 125 -6.49 12.23 6.10
N CYS A 126 -6.88 11.87 4.88
CA CYS A 126 -8.13 11.18 4.63
C CYS A 126 -8.15 9.80 5.29
N ILE A 127 -7.08 9.02 5.20
CA ILE A 127 -7.00 7.71 5.87
C ILE A 127 -7.04 7.88 7.39
N PHE A 128 -6.33 8.86 7.94
CA PHE A 128 -6.41 9.17 9.37
C PHE A 128 -7.85 9.49 9.81
N VAL A 129 -8.57 10.33 9.07
CA VAL A 129 -9.98 10.65 9.37
C VAL A 129 -10.85 9.40 9.28
N VAL A 130 -10.66 8.56 8.26
CA VAL A 130 -11.39 7.29 8.11
C VAL A 130 -11.14 6.39 9.31
N ASP A 131 -9.90 6.26 9.78
CA ASP A 131 -9.56 5.42 10.93
C ASP A 131 -10.19 5.97 12.23
N VAL A 132 -10.09 7.28 12.47
CA VAL A 132 -10.73 7.93 13.64
C VAL A 132 -12.25 7.78 13.61
N VAL A 133 -12.89 8.02 12.46
CA VAL A 133 -14.34 7.89 12.32
C VAL A 133 -14.76 6.43 12.48
N ALA A 134 -14.00 5.48 11.95
CA ALA A 134 -14.27 4.05 12.12
C ALA A 134 -14.15 3.63 13.60
N GLN A 135 -13.17 4.16 14.33
CA GLN A 135 -13.01 3.93 15.77
C GLN A 135 -14.15 4.54 16.57
N LYS A 136 -14.51 5.81 16.30
CA LYS A 136 -15.61 6.50 16.98
C LYS A 136 -16.96 5.86 16.71
N TYR A 137 -17.28 5.59 15.44
CA TYR A 137 -18.52 4.95 15.03
C TYR A 137 -18.73 3.61 15.74
N VAL A 138 -17.65 2.86 15.87
CA VAL A 138 -17.62 1.62 16.64
C VAL A 138 -17.86 1.88 18.12
N ALA A 139 -17.14 2.81 18.75
CA ALA A 139 -17.30 3.09 20.18
C ALA A 139 -18.74 3.49 20.51
N ASP A 140 -19.34 4.36 19.70
CA ASP A 140 -20.71 4.85 19.86
C ASP A 140 -21.75 3.73 19.63
N ARG A 141 -21.54 2.85 18.63
CA ARG A 141 -22.47 1.74 18.32
C ARG A 141 -22.52 0.67 19.41
N TYR A 142 -21.43 0.48 20.14
CA TYR A 142 -21.27 -0.57 21.14
C TYR A 142 -21.22 -0.06 22.59
N GLY A 143 -21.35 1.25 22.80
CA GLY A 143 -21.37 1.86 24.14
C GLY A 143 -20.07 1.66 24.90
N LEU A 144 -18.94 1.61 24.20
CA LEU A 144 -17.62 1.54 24.82
C LEU A 144 -17.17 2.98 25.13
N ASP A 145 -17.05 3.33 26.41
CA ASP A 145 -16.49 4.61 26.84
C ASP A 145 -14.99 4.67 26.48
N LEU A 146 -14.69 5.13 25.26
CA LEU A 146 -13.33 5.31 24.76
C LEU A 146 -12.74 6.67 25.16
N HIS A 147 -13.23 7.28 26.25
CA HIS A 147 -12.77 8.61 26.68
C HIS A 147 -11.73 8.46 27.79
N THR A 148 -10.47 8.72 27.46
CA THR A 148 -9.57 9.32 28.46
C THR A 148 -9.98 10.77 28.55
N ASP A 149 -10.40 11.25 29.72
CA ASP A 149 -10.87 12.62 29.92
C ASP A 149 -9.67 13.61 29.82
N VAL A 150 -9.30 13.95 28.58
CA VAL A 150 -8.23 14.92 28.27
C VAL A 150 -8.62 16.31 28.77
N GLU A 151 -9.91 16.61 28.80
CA GLU A 151 -10.45 17.87 29.30
C GLU A 151 -10.29 17.99 30.82
N GLY A 152 -10.45 16.89 31.56
CA GLY A 152 -10.11 16.81 32.99
C GLY A 152 -8.61 16.97 33.28
N ILE A 153 -7.72 16.49 32.39
CA ILE A 153 -6.26 16.65 32.53
C ILE A 153 -5.82 18.09 32.23
N ILE A 154 -6.42 18.74 31.22
CA ILE A 154 -6.06 20.10 30.80
C ILE A 154 -6.67 21.16 31.73
N THR A 155 -7.88 20.96 32.24
CA THR A 155 -8.55 21.96 33.09
C THR A 155 -8.04 21.99 34.54
N GLY A 156 -7.14 21.08 34.93
CA GLY A 156 -6.57 21.06 36.27
C GLY A 156 -7.61 20.90 37.39
N SER A 157 -8.83 20.46 37.03
CA SER A 157 -9.85 20.12 38.00
C SER A 157 -9.33 18.90 38.77
N ALA A 158 -8.88 19.12 40.01
CA ALA A 158 -8.61 18.06 40.97
C ALA A 158 -9.75 17.02 40.88
N PRO A 159 -9.49 15.71 41.08
CA PRO A 159 -10.52 14.69 40.97
C PRO A 159 -11.61 15.02 41.99
N SER A 160 -12.63 15.74 41.54
CA SER A 160 -13.84 15.99 42.29
C SER A 160 -14.39 14.60 42.51
N THR A 161 -14.43 14.22 43.77
CA THR A 161 -15.18 13.09 44.29
C THR A 161 -16.65 13.37 44.00
N THR A 162 -17.02 13.31 42.73
CA THR A 162 -18.39 13.24 42.28
C THR A 162 -18.70 11.77 42.39
N THR A 163 -19.46 11.47 43.42
CA THR A 163 -20.17 10.23 43.66
C THR A 163 -20.82 9.74 42.36
N MET A 164 -20.08 9.00 41.54
CA MET A 164 -20.70 8.14 40.55
C MET A 164 -21.21 6.95 41.33
N SER A 165 -22.49 7.01 41.67
CA SER A 165 -23.32 5.82 41.71
C SER A 165 -23.30 5.18 40.31
N SER A 166 -22.17 4.60 39.94
CA SER A 166 -22.15 3.52 38.97
C SER A 166 -22.82 2.38 39.71
N GLU A 167 -24.14 2.26 39.57
CA GLU A 167 -24.77 0.95 39.64
C GLU A 167 -23.99 0.07 38.66
N SER A 168 -23.00 -0.65 39.16
CA SER A 168 -22.37 -1.76 38.45
C SER A 168 -23.45 -2.82 38.34
N ARG A 169 -24.38 -2.62 37.40
CA ARG A 169 -25.32 -3.65 36.98
C ARG A 169 -24.44 -4.79 36.51
N GLN A 170 -24.36 -5.83 37.34
CA GLN A 170 -23.51 -6.97 37.09
C GLN A 170 -24.07 -7.65 35.84
N LYS A 171 -23.49 -7.32 34.68
CA LYS A 171 -23.92 -7.88 33.39
C LYS A 171 -23.97 -9.40 33.51
N THR A 172 -25.08 -9.98 33.09
CA THR A 172 -25.26 -11.43 33.05
C THR A 172 -24.20 -12.05 32.14
N ASP A 173 -23.84 -13.31 32.36
CA ASP A 173 -22.85 -13.98 31.50
C ASP A 173 -23.25 -13.99 30.02
N GLU A 174 -24.56 -13.99 29.73
CA GLU A 174 -25.12 -13.82 28.38
C GLU A 174 -24.87 -12.42 27.79
N GLU A 175 -25.00 -11.35 28.59
CA GLU A 175 -24.72 -9.98 28.14
C GLU A 175 -23.22 -9.77 27.88
N LYS A 176 -22.37 -10.34 28.74
CA LYS A 176 -20.91 -10.30 28.54
C LYS A 176 -20.48 -11.08 27.30
N ALA A 177 -21.07 -12.26 27.07
CA ALA A 177 -20.80 -13.04 25.88
C ALA A 177 -21.23 -12.29 24.60
N LEU A 178 -22.40 -11.66 24.63
CA LEU A 178 -22.90 -10.83 23.53
C LEU A 178 -21.99 -9.63 23.25
N ASP A 179 -21.53 -8.93 24.27
CA ASP A 179 -20.65 -7.77 24.13
C ASP A 179 -19.25 -8.17 23.62
N THR A 180 -18.75 -9.33 24.06
CA THR A 180 -17.49 -9.90 23.56
C THR A 180 -17.59 -10.25 22.08
N GLU A 181 -18.66 -10.95 21.67
CA GLU A 181 -18.89 -11.30 20.26
C GLU A 181 -19.01 -10.04 19.36
N LYS A 182 -19.68 -9.01 19.89
CA LYS A 182 -19.81 -7.71 19.22
C LYS A 182 -18.46 -7.01 19.08
N ALA A 183 -17.65 -6.96 20.14
CA ALA A 183 -16.31 -6.37 20.12
C ALA A 183 -15.36 -7.11 19.17
N GLU A 184 -15.45 -8.44 19.08
CA GLU A 184 -14.65 -9.23 18.13
C GLU A 184 -15.02 -8.93 16.66
N LYS A 185 -16.31 -8.83 16.33
CA LYS A 185 -16.77 -8.48 14.97
C LYS A 185 -16.29 -7.09 14.55
N VAL A 186 -16.30 -6.15 15.49
CA VAL A 186 -15.78 -4.81 15.33
C VAL A 186 -14.28 -4.79 15.05
N ALA A 187 -13.50 -5.45 15.92
CA ALA A 187 -12.06 -5.46 15.81
C ALA A 187 -11.64 -6.10 14.47
N PHE A 188 -12.35 -7.16 14.07
CA PHE A 188 -12.20 -7.74 12.74
C PHE A 188 -12.52 -6.73 11.63
N ALA A 189 -13.68 -6.06 11.67
CA ALA A 189 -14.08 -5.11 10.64
C ALA A 189 -13.08 -3.95 10.48
N GLN A 190 -12.57 -3.41 11.59
CA GLN A 190 -11.56 -2.35 11.59
C GLN A 190 -10.23 -2.82 10.99
N GLN A 191 -9.67 -3.93 11.48
CA GLN A 191 -8.41 -4.46 10.98
C GLN A 191 -8.50 -4.88 9.51
N PHE A 192 -9.64 -5.46 9.11
CA PHE A 192 -9.88 -5.87 7.75
C PHE A 192 -10.10 -4.68 6.82
N ALA A 193 -10.80 -3.63 7.27
CA ALA A 193 -10.93 -2.38 6.50
C ALA A 193 -9.57 -1.71 6.29
N ALA A 194 -8.75 -1.59 7.34
CA ALA A 194 -7.39 -1.05 7.22
C ALA A 194 -6.52 -1.88 6.25
N PHE A 195 -6.66 -3.21 6.29
CA PHE A 195 -6.01 -4.12 5.34
C PHE A 195 -6.49 -3.90 3.91
N LEU A 196 -7.80 -3.77 3.66
CA LEU A 196 -8.34 -3.52 2.32
C LEU A 196 -7.90 -2.15 1.77
N ILE A 197 -7.81 -1.13 2.63
CA ILE A 197 -7.30 0.20 2.25
C ILE A 197 -5.83 0.10 1.83
N LEU A 198 -5.00 -0.61 2.62
CA LEU A 198 -3.61 -0.89 2.25
C LEU A 198 -3.54 -1.63 0.90
N GLU A 199 -4.31 -2.70 0.76
CA GLU A 199 -4.34 -3.55 -0.45
C GLU A 199 -4.77 -2.74 -1.68
N PHE A 200 -5.74 -1.84 -1.53
CA PHE A 200 -6.16 -0.93 -2.60
C PHE A 200 -5.01 -0.04 -3.11
N GLY A 201 -4.22 0.56 -2.22
CA GLY A 201 -3.07 1.38 -2.61
C GLY A 201 -2.01 0.56 -3.36
N ILE A 202 -1.76 -0.66 -2.92
CA ILE A 202 -0.80 -1.57 -3.56
C ILE A 202 -1.31 -2.08 -4.92
N ILE A 203 -2.59 -2.41 -5.03
CA ILE A 203 -3.22 -2.91 -6.26
C ILE A 203 -3.11 -1.87 -7.38
N TRP A 204 -3.40 -0.60 -7.11
CA TRP A 204 -3.32 0.43 -8.14
C TRP A 204 -1.91 0.60 -8.69
N HIS A 205 -0.92 0.63 -7.81
CA HIS A 205 0.48 0.69 -8.20
C HIS A 205 0.90 -0.54 -9.00
N SER A 206 0.50 -1.73 -8.55
CA SER A 206 0.75 -3.01 -9.23
C SER A 206 0.13 -3.05 -10.64
N ILE A 207 -1.00 -2.36 -10.86
CA ILE A 207 -1.61 -2.23 -12.20
C ILE A 207 -0.70 -1.44 -13.13
N PHE A 208 -0.24 -0.26 -12.71
CA PHE A 208 0.59 0.60 -13.55
C PHE A 208 1.98 0.01 -13.81
N ILE A 209 2.59 -0.63 -12.80
CA ILE A 209 3.81 -1.42 -12.97
C ILE A 209 3.60 -2.49 -14.06
N GLY A 210 2.52 -3.28 -13.97
CA GLY A 210 2.26 -4.35 -14.93
C GLY A 210 2.07 -3.82 -16.36
N LEU A 211 1.29 -2.74 -16.52
CA LEU A 211 1.08 -2.11 -17.83
C LEU A 211 2.38 -1.60 -18.43
N ASN A 212 3.19 -0.87 -17.66
CA ASN A 212 4.47 -0.31 -18.10
C ASN A 212 5.49 -1.41 -18.41
N PHE A 213 5.55 -2.46 -17.59
CA PHE A 213 6.40 -3.63 -17.84
C PHE A 213 6.10 -4.30 -19.19
N GLY A 214 4.83 -4.34 -19.59
CA GLY A 214 4.40 -4.90 -20.88
C GLY A 214 4.98 -4.17 -22.09
N VAL A 215 5.27 -2.87 -21.95
CA VAL A 215 5.76 -1.99 -23.02
C VAL A 215 7.22 -1.55 -22.87
N ALA A 216 7.88 -1.92 -21.76
CA ALA A 216 9.28 -1.62 -21.48
C ALA A 216 10.22 -2.06 -22.63
N GLY A 217 11.28 -1.31 -22.87
CA GLY A 217 12.22 -1.51 -23.96
C GLY A 217 13.48 -2.28 -23.55
N SER A 218 14.62 -1.61 -23.67
CA SER A 218 15.95 -2.21 -23.48
C SER A 218 16.25 -2.64 -22.05
N GLU A 219 15.63 -1.96 -21.09
CA GLU A 219 15.68 -2.15 -19.65
C GLU A 219 14.82 -3.31 -19.17
N TRP A 220 13.99 -3.91 -20.04
CA TRP A 220 13.04 -4.97 -19.68
C TRP A 220 13.68 -6.13 -18.91
N SER A 221 14.88 -6.57 -19.30
CA SER A 221 15.55 -7.70 -18.62
C SER A 221 15.96 -7.36 -17.19
N THR A 222 16.44 -6.14 -16.96
CA THR A 222 16.78 -5.66 -15.62
C THR A 222 15.50 -5.48 -14.81
N LEU A 223 14.51 -4.78 -15.37
CA LEU A 223 13.22 -4.52 -14.75
C LEU A 223 12.51 -5.82 -14.37
N TYR A 224 12.60 -6.86 -15.19
CA TYR A 224 12.01 -8.17 -14.90
C TYR A 224 12.56 -8.79 -13.62
N ILE A 225 13.89 -8.85 -13.50
CA ILE A 225 14.55 -9.44 -12.33
C ILE A 225 14.21 -8.63 -11.07
N VAL A 226 14.28 -7.30 -11.19
CA VAL A 226 14.01 -6.37 -10.08
C VAL A 226 12.55 -6.48 -9.63
N LEU A 227 11.59 -6.50 -10.56
CA LEU A 227 10.17 -6.62 -10.25
C LEU A 227 9.81 -7.97 -9.62
N MET A 228 10.49 -9.06 -9.97
CA MET A 228 10.29 -10.34 -9.27
C MET A 228 10.61 -10.22 -7.78
N PHE A 229 11.71 -9.57 -7.43
CA PHE A 229 12.06 -9.34 -6.03
C PHE A 229 11.13 -8.33 -5.36
N HIS A 230 10.82 -7.22 -6.03
CA HIS A 230 9.87 -6.21 -5.57
C HIS A 230 8.53 -6.86 -5.19
N GLN A 231 7.91 -7.57 -6.13
CA GLN A 231 6.59 -8.18 -5.96
C GLN A 231 6.62 -9.31 -4.91
N GLY A 232 7.72 -10.06 -4.84
CA GLY A 232 7.89 -11.08 -3.80
C GLY A 232 7.98 -10.47 -2.40
N PHE A 233 8.75 -9.40 -2.23
CA PHE A 233 8.94 -8.71 -0.95
C PHE A 233 7.69 -7.95 -0.50
N GLU A 234 7.02 -7.26 -1.41
CA GLU A 234 5.78 -6.56 -1.11
C GLU A 234 4.65 -7.56 -0.76
N GLY A 235 4.56 -8.67 -1.50
CA GLY A 235 3.67 -9.78 -1.19
C GLY A 235 3.91 -10.36 0.20
N LEU A 236 5.18 -10.51 0.61
CA LEU A 236 5.53 -10.92 1.98
C LEU A 236 4.95 -9.98 3.04
N GLY A 237 5.02 -8.66 2.80
CA GLY A 237 4.47 -7.65 3.71
C GLY A 237 2.95 -7.72 3.85
N ILE A 238 2.24 -7.82 2.72
CA ILE A 238 0.78 -7.99 2.69
C ILE A 238 0.38 -9.30 3.37
N GLY A 239 1.05 -10.40 3.01
CA GLY A 239 0.79 -11.73 3.57
C GLY A 239 0.99 -11.76 5.08
N ALA A 240 2.04 -11.11 5.58
CA ALA A 240 2.30 -11.02 7.01
C ALA A 240 1.23 -10.21 7.74
N ARG A 241 0.76 -9.10 7.15
CA ARG A 241 -0.36 -8.32 7.72
C ARG A 241 -1.67 -9.09 7.72
N MET A 242 -2.02 -9.70 6.60
CA MET A 242 -3.21 -10.53 6.50
C MET A 242 -3.19 -11.67 7.51
N SER A 243 -2.03 -12.30 7.73
CA SER A 243 -1.91 -13.39 8.71
C SER A 243 -2.29 -12.97 10.13
N MET A 244 -2.15 -11.68 10.49
CA MET A 244 -2.47 -11.18 11.83
C MET A 244 -3.96 -10.96 12.07
N ILE A 245 -4.77 -10.86 11.01
CA ILE A 245 -6.21 -10.59 11.11
C ILE A 245 -6.95 -11.83 11.63
N PRO A 246 -7.75 -11.71 12.71
CA PRO A 246 -8.53 -12.81 13.27
C PRO A 246 -9.79 -13.06 12.43
N PHE A 247 -9.66 -13.76 11.31
CA PHE A 247 -10.79 -14.07 10.43
C PHE A 247 -11.88 -14.89 11.15
N PRO A 248 -13.15 -14.46 11.14
CA PRO A 248 -14.27 -15.21 11.70
C PRO A 248 -14.41 -16.59 11.07
N VAL A 249 -14.84 -17.60 11.85
CA VAL A 249 -14.96 -19.01 11.43
C VAL A 249 -15.72 -19.15 10.11
N LYS A 250 -16.76 -18.33 9.89
CA LYS A 250 -17.58 -18.32 8.68
C LYS A 250 -16.78 -18.01 7.39
N TYR A 251 -15.76 -17.16 7.46
CA TYR A 251 -15.03 -16.67 6.30
C TYR A 251 -13.55 -17.09 6.26
N ARG A 252 -13.06 -17.71 7.34
CA ARG A 252 -11.66 -18.09 7.57
C ARG A 252 -11.03 -18.91 6.44
N ASN A 253 -11.81 -19.73 5.75
CA ASN A 253 -11.27 -20.69 4.77
C ASN A 253 -11.25 -20.19 3.33
N TRP A 254 -11.90 -19.07 2.99
CA TRP A 254 -11.96 -18.58 1.61
C TRP A 254 -11.53 -17.13 1.46
N LEU A 255 -11.89 -16.26 2.42
CA LEU A 255 -11.63 -14.83 2.32
C LEU A 255 -10.12 -14.51 2.25
N PRO A 256 -9.23 -15.13 3.05
CA PRO A 256 -7.80 -14.88 2.93
C PRO A 256 -7.22 -15.33 1.58
N TRP A 257 -7.73 -16.44 1.03
CA TRP A 257 -7.30 -16.91 -0.30
C TRP A 257 -7.79 -16.01 -1.42
N LEU A 258 -8.96 -15.38 -1.25
CA LEU A 258 -9.44 -14.36 -2.17
C LEU A 258 -8.51 -13.14 -2.16
N CYS A 259 -8.08 -12.65 -0.99
CA CYS A 259 -7.12 -11.55 -0.89
C CYS A 259 -5.74 -11.94 -1.48
N ILE A 260 -5.22 -13.14 -1.16
CA ILE A 260 -3.98 -13.65 -1.78
C ILE A 260 -4.10 -13.67 -3.30
N ALA A 261 -5.22 -14.19 -3.82
CA ALA A 261 -5.47 -14.22 -5.26
C ALA A 261 -5.59 -12.81 -5.83
N GLY A 262 -6.29 -11.90 -5.14
CA GLY A 262 -6.46 -10.50 -5.54
C GLY A 262 -5.12 -9.82 -5.80
N TYR A 263 -4.22 -9.83 -4.81
CA TYR A 263 -2.86 -9.33 -5.00
C TYR A 263 -2.10 -10.13 -6.07
N GLY A 264 -2.15 -11.47 -6.00
CA GLY A 264 -1.35 -12.36 -6.83
C GLY A 264 -1.61 -12.23 -8.33
N VAL A 265 -2.88 -12.05 -8.74
CA VAL A 265 -3.29 -11.98 -10.14
C VAL A 265 -3.25 -10.57 -10.73
N THR A 266 -3.24 -9.53 -9.89
CA THR A 266 -3.31 -8.13 -10.35
C THR A 266 -2.16 -7.80 -11.31
N THR A 267 -0.90 -7.95 -10.88
CA THR A 267 0.26 -7.62 -11.73
C THR A 267 0.31 -8.48 -13.00
N PRO A 268 0.17 -9.82 -12.94
CA PRO A 268 0.14 -10.66 -14.15
C PRO A 268 -0.94 -10.29 -15.16
N ILE A 269 -2.16 -9.98 -14.70
CA ILE A 269 -3.25 -9.53 -15.59
C ILE A 269 -2.85 -8.21 -16.24
N SER A 270 -2.35 -7.25 -15.47
CA SER A 270 -1.90 -5.96 -15.98
C SER A 270 -0.72 -6.09 -16.95
N MET A 271 0.22 -7.00 -16.71
CA MET A 271 1.31 -7.34 -17.65
C MET A 271 0.76 -7.93 -18.95
N ALA A 272 -0.22 -8.83 -18.88
CA ALA A 272 -0.85 -9.40 -20.06
C ALA A 272 -1.61 -8.34 -20.88
N VAL A 273 -2.31 -7.43 -20.21
CA VAL A 273 -2.98 -6.28 -20.84
C VAL A 273 -1.95 -5.33 -21.46
N GLY A 274 -0.88 -4.97 -20.75
CA GLY A 274 0.21 -4.13 -21.25
C GLY A 274 0.87 -4.73 -22.49
N LEU A 275 1.10 -6.06 -22.47
CA LEU A 275 1.60 -6.80 -23.62
C LEU A 275 0.60 -6.84 -24.78
N GLY A 276 -0.71 -6.91 -24.49
CA GLY A 276 -1.77 -6.81 -25.50
C GLY A 276 -1.81 -5.44 -26.16
N LEU A 277 -1.63 -4.38 -25.39
CA LEU A 277 -1.62 -2.98 -25.83
C LEU A 277 -0.24 -2.49 -26.27
N ARG A 278 0.74 -3.40 -26.40
CA ARG A 278 2.17 -3.07 -26.62
C ARG A 278 2.50 -2.24 -27.85
N THR A 279 1.59 -2.06 -28.80
CA THR A 279 1.81 -1.23 -30.00
C THR A 279 1.02 0.07 -29.99
N THR A 280 0.08 0.24 -29.06
CA THR A 280 -0.87 1.36 -29.03
C THR A 280 -0.78 2.18 -27.74
N TYR A 281 -0.41 1.55 -26.63
CA TYR A 281 -0.20 2.23 -25.36
C TYR A 281 1.13 3.01 -25.36
N ASN A 282 1.06 4.26 -24.93
CA ASN A 282 2.22 5.11 -24.69
C ASN A 282 2.18 5.61 -23.23
N SER A 283 3.06 5.04 -22.41
CA SER A 283 3.21 5.37 -20.99
C SER A 283 3.68 6.80 -20.75
N GLY A 284 4.36 7.41 -21.71
CA GLY A 284 4.83 8.81 -21.68
C GLY A 284 3.81 9.84 -22.17
N SER A 285 2.60 9.44 -22.55
CA SER A 285 1.55 10.39 -22.90
C SER A 285 1.10 11.22 -21.70
N TYR A 286 0.71 12.48 -21.91
CA TYR A 286 0.26 13.37 -20.82
C TYR A 286 -0.81 12.72 -19.94
N GLU A 287 -1.82 12.10 -20.55
CA GLU A 287 -2.94 11.49 -19.81
C GLU A 287 -2.46 10.30 -18.97
N SER A 288 -1.52 9.50 -19.49
CA SER A 288 -0.90 8.41 -18.74
C SER A 288 -0.10 8.94 -17.55
N LEU A 289 0.79 9.91 -17.77
CA LEU A 289 1.59 10.52 -16.71
C LEU A 289 0.71 11.15 -15.63
N LEU A 290 -0.36 11.86 -16.02
CA LEU A 290 -1.28 12.48 -15.08
C LEU A 290 -1.99 11.43 -14.21
N ILE A 291 -2.56 10.39 -14.82
CA ILE A 291 -3.28 9.34 -14.09
C ILE A 291 -2.31 8.58 -13.17
N VAL A 292 -1.21 8.08 -13.70
CA VAL A 292 -0.22 7.31 -12.94
C VAL A 292 0.31 8.14 -11.77
N GLY A 293 0.74 9.37 -12.00
CA GLY A 293 1.30 10.21 -10.94
C GLY A 293 0.31 10.59 -9.84
N VAL A 294 -0.97 10.82 -10.17
CA VAL A 294 -2.01 11.08 -9.16
C VAL A 294 -2.29 9.82 -8.32
N PHE A 295 -2.47 8.66 -8.96
CA PHE A 295 -2.75 7.41 -8.25
C PHE A 295 -1.54 6.93 -7.43
N ASP A 296 -0.31 7.12 -7.91
CA ASP A 296 0.91 6.84 -7.15
C ASP A 296 1.03 7.77 -5.93
N ALA A 297 0.74 9.07 -6.07
CA ALA A 297 0.73 9.99 -4.92
C ALA A 297 -0.34 9.63 -3.88
N ILE A 298 -1.54 9.26 -4.32
CA ILE A 298 -2.62 8.78 -3.42
C ILE A 298 -2.17 7.51 -2.69
N SER A 299 -1.65 6.54 -3.44
CA SER A 299 -1.19 5.26 -2.90
C SER A 299 -0.01 5.44 -1.95
N ALA A 300 0.92 6.34 -2.25
CA ALA A 300 2.01 6.73 -1.36
C ALA A 300 1.45 7.22 -0.02
N GLY A 301 0.45 8.10 -0.03
CA GLY A 301 -0.18 8.61 1.19
C GLY A 301 -0.83 7.51 2.03
N ILE A 302 -1.51 6.56 1.38
CA ILE A 302 -2.10 5.39 2.03
C ILE A 302 -1.02 4.52 2.68
N LEU A 303 0.06 4.22 1.97
CA LEU A 303 1.13 3.34 2.46
C LEU A 303 2.02 4.04 3.50
N VAL A 304 2.23 5.35 3.42
CA VAL A 304 2.92 6.11 4.46
C VAL A 304 2.15 6.04 5.76
N TYR A 305 0.84 6.32 5.75
CA TYR A 305 0.02 6.22 6.95
C TYR A 305 0.03 4.80 7.52
N ASN A 306 -0.27 3.80 6.68
CA ASN A 306 -0.30 2.41 7.13
C ASN A 306 1.07 1.95 7.62
N GLY A 307 2.13 2.20 6.86
CA GLY A 307 3.50 1.83 7.19
C GLY A 307 3.98 2.42 8.52
N LEU A 308 3.82 3.72 8.71
CA LEU A 308 4.34 4.40 9.90
C LEU A 308 3.43 4.22 11.12
N VAL A 309 2.11 4.37 10.96
CA VAL A 309 1.16 4.37 12.09
C VAL A 309 0.67 2.95 12.39
N GLU A 310 0.14 2.25 11.39
CA GLU A 310 -0.51 0.94 11.56
C GLU A 310 0.47 -0.24 11.69
N LEU A 311 1.69 -0.09 11.15
CA LEU A 311 2.76 -1.10 11.28
C LEU A 311 3.75 -0.70 12.38
N LEU A 312 4.56 0.33 12.16
CA LEU A 312 5.70 0.62 13.02
C LEU A 312 5.28 1.15 14.39
N ALA A 313 4.45 2.19 14.45
CA ALA A 313 4.05 2.78 15.73
C ALA A 313 3.24 1.78 16.57
N ARG A 314 2.27 1.07 15.96
CA ARG A 314 1.50 0.05 16.67
C ARG A 314 2.37 -1.11 17.19
N ASP A 315 3.29 -1.65 16.38
CA ASP A 315 4.10 -2.82 16.77
C ASP A 315 5.25 -2.48 17.74
N PHE A 316 5.78 -1.26 17.74
CA PHE A 316 6.96 -0.89 18.54
C PHE A 316 6.70 0.14 19.65
N LEU A 317 5.75 1.06 19.48
CA LEU A 317 5.51 2.16 20.42
C LEU A 317 4.28 1.91 21.30
N PHE A 318 3.18 1.42 20.72
CA PHE A 318 1.91 1.27 21.44
C PHE A 318 1.74 -0.10 22.09
N GLU A 319 2.31 -1.15 21.51
CA GLU A 319 2.26 -2.48 22.08
C GLU A 319 3.68 -2.96 22.44
N PRO A 320 4.11 -2.87 23.72
CA PRO A 320 5.44 -3.31 24.12
C PRO A 320 5.56 -4.84 24.01
N GLN A 321 5.88 -5.35 22.82
CA GLN A 321 5.77 -6.77 22.50
C GLN A 321 6.88 -7.63 23.12
N THR A 322 7.97 -7.06 23.63
CA THR A 322 9.09 -7.87 24.13
C THR A 322 9.79 -7.27 25.35
N LYS A 323 9.92 -8.07 26.42
CA LYS A 323 10.82 -7.78 27.55
C LYS A 323 12.30 -8.06 27.22
N SER A 324 12.61 -8.55 26.01
CA SER A 324 13.94 -9.02 25.63
C SER A 324 14.58 -8.13 24.58
N ASN A 325 15.63 -7.41 24.96
CA ASN A 325 16.37 -6.52 24.07
C ASN A 325 16.87 -7.23 22.80
N ARG A 326 17.29 -8.50 22.90
CA ARG A 326 17.75 -9.28 21.74
C ARG A 326 16.66 -9.46 20.68
N ARG A 327 15.43 -9.73 21.13
CA ARG A 327 14.28 -9.91 20.23
C ARG A 327 13.88 -8.59 19.59
N LEU A 328 13.86 -7.50 20.36
CA LEU A 328 13.61 -6.15 19.86
C LEU A 328 14.64 -5.74 18.79
N THR A 329 15.93 -5.94 19.06
CA THR A 329 17.01 -5.65 18.09
C THR A 329 16.82 -6.47 16.81
N PHE A 330 16.50 -7.76 16.91
CA PHE A 330 16.22 -8.58 15.74
C PHE A 330 15.06 -8.03 14.91
N MET A 331 13.95 -7.65 15.55
CA MET A 331 12.79 -7.08 14.86
C MET A 331 13.15 -5.78 14.14
N MET A 332 13.88 -4.87 14.81
CA MET A 332 14.33 -3.62 14.19
C MET A 332 15.28 -3.85 13.01
N VAL A 333 16.24 -4.76 13.14
CA VAL A 333 17.13 -5.13 12.04
C VAL A 333 16.34 -5.65 10.84
N CYS A 334 15.29 -6.45 11.06
CA CYS A 334 14.43 -6.93 9.97
C CYS A 334 13.70 -5.78 9.26
N VAL A 335 13.15 -4.81 10.01
CA VAL A 335 12.52 -3.61 9.43
C VAL A 335 13.51 -2.84 8.55
N PHE A 336 14.68 -2.51 9.09
CA PHE A 336 15.69 -1.75 8.34
C PHE A 336 16.21 -2.53 7.13
N LEU A 337 16.38 -3.84 7.25
CA LEU A 337 16.78 -4.70 6.13
C LEU A 337 15.73 -4.72 5.02
N GLY A 338 14.44 -4.82 5.37
CA GLY A 338 13.34 -4.75 4.41
C GLY A 338 13.29 -3.41 3.69
N ALA A 339 13.38 -2.31 4.44
CA ALA A 339 13.41 -0.97 3.85
C ALA A 339 14.63 -0.77 2.94
N MET A 340 15.83 -1.16 3.41
CA MET A 340 17.08 -1.03 2.65
C MET A 340 17.04 -1.84 1.35
N LEU A 341 16.63 -3.11 1.41
CA LEU A 341 16.55 -3.95 0.20
C LEU A 341 15.53 -3.40 -0.79
N MET A 342 14.40 -2.89 -0.31
CA MET A 342 13.40 -2.31 -1.18
C MET A 342 13.87 -0.98 -1.80
N CYS A 343 14.64 -0.16 -1.09
CA CYS A 343 15.29 1.03 -1.66
C CYS A 343 16.32 0.65 -2.74
N ILE A 344 17.14 -0.38 -2.45
CA ILE A 344 18.15 -0.91 -3.38
C ILE A 344 17.48 -1.41 -4.67
N VAL A 345 16.36 -2.13 -4.55
CA VAL A 345 15.54 -2.54 -5.70
C VAL A 345 15.06 -1.33 -6.51
N GLY A 346 14.74 -0.21 -5.84
CA GLY A 346 14.30 1.04 -6.48
C GLY A 346 15.34 1.75 -7.34
N GLU A 347 16.63 1.51 -7.14
CA GLU A 347 17.67 2.08 -8.01
C GLU A 347 17.60 1.52 -9.44
N TRP A 348 17.08 0.30 -9.60
CA TRP A 348 17.02 -0.42 -10.88
C TRP A 348 15.59 -0.77 -11.32
N ALA A 349 14.59 -0.30 -10.58
CA ALA A 349 13.18 -0.40 -10.93
C ALA A 349 12.78 0.87 -11.69
#